data_AF-M1CX83-F1
#
_entry.id   AF-M1CX83-F1
#
_cell.length_a   1.000
_cell.length_b   1.000
_cell.length_c   1.000
_cell.angle_alpha   90.00
_cell.angle_beta   90.00
_cell.angle_gamma   90.00
#
_symmetry.space_group_name_H-M   'P 1'
#
loop_
_entity.id
_entity.type
_entity.pdbx_description
1 polymer ?
#
loop_
_entity_poly.entity_id
_entity_poly.type
_entity_poly.pdbx_seq_one_letter_code
_entity_poly.pdbx_strand_id
1 'polypeptide(L)'
;MGVPILAWPMHSDQPRNAVLVTEVLKIGVELRDWAKRDELVSSVAVAECVKRLMDSAEGDEMRKRVMELSKSVVDGGGSGREMASFIAHITR
;
A
#
# COMPACT_ATOMS: atom_id res chain seq x y z
N MET A 1 -2.55 -10.75 6.90
CA MET A 1 -2.98 -9.55 7.66
C MET A 1 -3.20 -8.43 6.66
N GLY A 2 -4.31 -7.70 6.76
CA GLY A 2 -4.56 -6.50 5.95
C GLY A 2 -4.42 -5.25 6.81
N VAL A 3 -3.35 -4.48 6.59
CA VAL A 3 -3.07 -3.24 7.35
C VAL A 3 -3.04 -2.08 6.36
N PRO A 4 -3.85 -1.03 6.54
CA PRO A 4 -3.84 0.12 5.67
C PRO A 4 -2.55 0.95 5.89
N ILE A 5 -2.11 1.67 4.86
CA ILE A 5 -0.77 2.27 4.84
C ILE A 5 -0.86 3.80 4.84
N LEU A 6 -0.10 4.44 5.72
CA LEU A 6 0.27 5.85 5.55
C LEU A 6 1.59 5.89 4.77
N ALA A 7 1.52 6.26 3.49
CA ALA A 7 2.66 6.25 2.59
C ALA A 7 3.51 7.50 2.80
N TRP A 8 4.78 7.28 3.15
CA TRP A 8 5.82 8.32 3.26
C TRP A 8 7.01 7.95 2.37
N PRO A 9 6.96 8.24 1.06
CA PRO A 9 8.04 7.89 0.14
C PRO A 9 9.30 8.72 0.41
N MET A 10 10.46 8.07 0.33
CA MET A 10 11.79 8.65 0.56
C MET A 10 12.71 8.57 -0.66
N HIS A 11 12.73 7.45 -1.39
CA HIS A 11 13.60 7.28 -2.58
C HIS A 11 13.19 6.11 -3.49
N SER A 12 13.93 5.93 -4.59
CA SER A 12 13.82 4.82 -5.55
C SER A 12 12.41 4.65 -6.14
N ASP A 13 11.82 3.47 -5.96
CA ASP A 13 10.51 3.08 -6.46
C ASP A 13 9.37 3.41 -5.48
N GLN A 14 9.70 3.82 -4.25
CA GLN A 14 8.70 4.18 -3.23
C GLN A 14 7.67 5.20 -3.69
N PRO A 15 7.98 6.23 -4.50
CA PRO A 15 6.96 7.15 -5.01
C PRO A 15 5.92 6.44 -5.89
N ARG A 16 6.34 5.46 -6.70
CA ARG A 16 5.41 4.66 -7.52
C ARG A 16 4.62 3.69 -6.66
N ASN A 17 5.27 3.09 -5.65
CA ASN A 17 4.60 2.20 -4.71
C ASN A 17 3.55 2.96 -3.87
N ALA A 18 3.80 4.23 -3.54
CA ALA A 18 2.82 5.10 -2.89
C ALA A 18 1.59 5.27 -3.78
N VAL A 19 1.75 5.64 -5.05
CA VAL A 19 0.64 5.73 -6.03
C VAL A 19 -0.12 4.40 -6.14
N LEU A 20 0.59 3.27 -6.20
CA LEU A 20 -0.04 1.95 -6.24
C LEU A 20 -0.94 1.73 -5.01
N VAL A 21 -0.45 2.04 -3.82
CA VAL A 21 -1.16 1.81 -2.55
C VAL A 21 -2.32 2.80 -2.35
N THR A 22 -2.15 4.06 -2.71
CA THR A 22 -3.12 5.14 -2.43
C THR A 22 -4.14 5.33 -3.55
N GLU A 23 -3.72 5.33 -4.82
CA GLU A 23 -4.60 5.67 -5.94
C GLU A 23 -5.20 4.44 -6.61
N VAL A 24 -4.41 3.38 -6.77
CA VAL A 24 -4.82 2.17 -7.49
C VAL A 24 -5.54 1.19 -6.56
N LEU A 25 -4.83 0.72 -5.53
CA LEU A 25 -5.38 -0.22 -4.56
C LEU A 25 -6.32 0.47 -3.57
N LYS A 26 -6.10 1.77 -3.31
CA LYS A 26 -6.85 2.61 -2.36
C LYS A 26 -6.97 1.96 -0.98
N ILE A 27 -5.83 1.51 -0.49
CA ILE A 27 -5.65 0.88 0.83
C ILE A 27 -4.75 1.74 1.75
N GLY A 28 -4.57 3.01 1.41
CA GLY A 28 -3.71 3.90 2.15
C GLY A 28 -3.87 5.37 1.75
N VAL A 29 -3.18 6.22 2.49
CA VAL A 29 -3.12 7.68 2.26
C VAL A 29 -1.67 8.11 2.08
N GLU A 30 -1.42 9.06 1.19
CA GLU A 30 -0.10 9.68 1.06
C GLU A 30 0.01 10.83 2.07
N LEU A 31 1.11 10.85 2.84
CA LEU A 31 1.33 11.92 3.83
C LEU A 31 1.66 13.26 3.18
N ARG A 32 2.39 13.21 2.07
CA ARG A 32 2.89 14.38 1.36
C ARG A 32 3.23 13.99 -0.07
N ASP A 33 2.77 14.82 -1.01
CA ASP A 33 3.12 14.73 -2.43
C ASP A 33 4.64 14.62 -2.62
N TRP A 34 5.06 13.65 -3.44
CA TRP A 34 6.46 13.45 -3.83
C TRP A 34 7.14 14.70 -4.42
N ALA A 35 6.41 15.59 -5.08
CA ALA A 35 6.93 16.86 -5.57
C ALA A 35 7.50 17.74 -4.43
N LYS A 36 6.95 17.59 -3.22
CA LYS A 36 7.34 18.32 -2.00
C LYS A 36 8.31 17.52 -1.12
N ARG A 37 8.98 16.50 -1.67
CA ARG A 37 9.76 15.53 -0.87
C ARG A 37 10.85 16.13 0.03
N ASP A 38 11.36 17.30 -0.31
CA ASP A 38 12.42 17.99 0.41
C ASP A 38 11.86 18.96 1.50
N GLU A 39 10.54 19.15 1.56
CA GLU A 39 9.86 20.01 2.54
C GLU A 39 9.63 19.28 3.88
N LEU A 40 9.79 19.97 5.01
CA LEU A 40 9.46 19.42 6.32
C LEU A 40 7.94 19.17 6.45
N VAL A 41 7.57 17.96 6.88
CA VAL A 41 6.18 17.64 7.24
C VAL A 41 5.92 18.12 8.66
N SER A 42 4.88 18.92 8.85
CA SER A 42 4.49 19.39 10.18
C SER A 42 3.87 18.28 11.03
N SER A 43 3.97 18.38 12.35
CA SER A 43 3.29 17.47 13.27
C SER A 43 1.76 17.48 13.10
N VAL A 44 1.20 18.64 12.71
CA VAL A 44 -0.23 18.79 12.40
C VAL A 44 -0.62 17.93 11.20
N ALA A 45 0.14 18.00 10.10
CA ALA A 45 -0.14 17.20 8.91
C ALA A 45 -0.04 15.69 9.19
N VAL A 46 0.91 15.28 10.02
CA VAL A 46 1.02 13.89 10.50
C VAL A 46 -0.23 13.49 11.29
N ALA A 47 -0.63 14.31 12.27
CA ALA A 47 -1.80 14.03 13.11
C ALA A 47 -3.09 13.92 12.28
N GLU A 48 -3.28 14.79 11.29
CA GLU A 48 -4.43 14.76 10.38
C GLU A 48 -4.45 13.48 9.53
N CYS A 49 -3.31 13.08 8.96
CA CYS A 49 -3.23 11.85 8.16
C CYS A 49 -3.45 10.60 9.01
N VAL A 50 -2.88 10.55 10.22
CA VAL A 50 -3.12 9.46 11.17
C VAL A 50 -4.60 9.40 11.56
N LYS A 51 -5.20 10.54 11.88
CA LYS A 51 -6.64 10.60 12.20
C LYS A 51 -7.49 10.15 11.03
N ARG A 52 -7.22 10.62 9.82
CA ARG A 52 -7.90 10.17 8.60
C ARG A 52 -7.80 8.66 8.41
N LEU A 53 -6.62 8.08 8.61
CA LEU A 53 -6.42 6.63 8.44
C LEU A 53 -7.11 5.82 9.54
N MET A 54 -7.11 6.30 10.79
CA MET A 54 -7.55 5.52 11.96
C MET A 54 -9.01 5.77 12.34
N ASP A 55 -9.46 7.02 12.29
CA ASP A 55 -10.71 7.53 12.84
C ASP A 55 -11.46 8.35 11.77
N SER A 56 -11.78 7.72 10.66
CA SER A 56 -12.65 8.28 9.63
C SER A 56 -13.37 7.18 8.85
N ALA A 57 -14.49 7.54 8.21
CA ALA A 57 -15.22 6.64 7.32
C ALA A 57 -14.35 6.15 6.15
N GLU A 58 -13.49 7.01 5.62
CA GLU A 58 -12.54 6.64 4.56
C GLU A 58 -11.51 5.61 5.06
N GLY A 59 -10.99 5.79 6.27
CA GLY A 59 -10.07 4.84 6.92
C GLY A 59 -10.72 3.48 7.16
N ASP A 60 -12.01 3.45 7.52
CA ASP A 60 -12.80 2.21 7.63
C ASP A 60 -12.93 1.48 6.29
N GLU A 61 -13.17 2.20 5.21
CA GLU A 61 -13.22 1.63 3.86
C GLU A 61 -11.87 1.05 3.45
N MET A 62 -10.76 1.77 3.70
CA MET A 62 -9.41 1.27 3.43
C MET A 62 -9.09 -0.02 4.20
N ARG A 63 -9.46 -0.09 5.49
CA ARG A 63 -9.32 -1.32 6.31
C ARG A 63 -10.09 -2.50 5.74
N LYS A 64 -11.33 -2.29 5.29
CA LYS A 64 -12.13 -3.34 4.65
C LYS A 64 -11.45 -3.81 3.35
N ARG A 65 -11.02 -2.88 2.50
CA ARG A 65 -10.37 -3.20 1.22
C ARG A 65 -9.07 -3.99 1.39
N VAL A 66 -8.22 -3.60 2.34
CA VAL A 66 -6.94 -4.30 2.54
C VAL A 66 -7.14 -5.69 3.14
N MET A 67 -8.20 -5.90 3.94
CA MET A 67 -8.55 -7.23 4.45
C MET A 67 -8.99 -8.15 3.30
N GLU A 68 -9.89 -7.69 2.43
CA GLU A 68 -10.32 -8.47 1.25
C GLU A 68 -9.15 -8.76 0.29
N LEU A 69 -8.30 -7.76 0.04
CA LEU A 69 -7.09 -7.95 -0.75
C LEU A 69 -6.20 -9.02 -0.13
N SER A 70 -5.94 -8.95 1.18
CA SER A 70 -5.09 -9.92 1.89
C SER A 70 -5.65 -11.34 1.80
N LYS A 71 -6.98 -11.50 1.85
CA LYS A 71 -7.65 -12.78 1.68
C LYS A 71 -7.50 -13.32 0.25
N SER A 72 -7.71 -12.47 -0.76
CA SER A 72 -7.57 -12.87 -2.17
C SER A 72 -6.16 -13.38 -2.52
N VAL A 73 -5.13 -12.82 -1.89
CA VAL A 73 -3.73 -13.24 -2.07
C VAL A 73 -3.47 -14.62 -1.47
N VAL A 74 -4.08 -14.92 -0.32
CA VAL A 74 -3.95 -16.22 0.35
C VAL A 74 -4.76 -17.29 -0.37
N ASP A 75 -6.01 -17.00 -0.70
CA ASP A 75 -6.96 -17.98 -1.25
C ASP A 75 -6.76 -18.21 -2.75
N GLY A 76 -6.27 -17.20 -3.49
CA GLY A 76 -6.14 -17.20 -4.95
C GLY A 76 -4.70 -17.25 -5.46
N GLY A 77 -3.71 -17.43 -4.59
CA GLY A 77 -2.28 -17.25 -4.89
C GLY A 77 -1.75 -18.16 -6.00
N GLY A 78 -1.80 -17.69 -7.25
CA GLY A 78 -1.17 -18.35 -8.40
C GLY A 78 0.36 -18.39 -8.34
N SER A 79 1.00 -17.61 -7.45
CA SER A 79 2.46 -17.46 -7.42
C SER A 79 3.21 -18.78 -7.19
N GLY A 80 2.64 -19.71 -6.42
CA GLY A 80 3.24 -21.03 -6.23
C GLY A 80 3.26 -21.85 -7.53
N ARG A 81 2.19 -21.76 -8.32
CA ARG A 81 2.10 -22.43 -9.64
C ARG A 81 3.03 -21.77 -10.65
N GLU A 82 3.06 -20.45 -10.71
CA GLU A 82 3.95 -19.71 -11.60
C GLU A 82 5.43 -19.98 -11.26
N MET A 83 5.77 -20.04 -9.97
CA MET A 83 7.12 -20.39 -9.51
C MET A 83 7.51 -21.82 -9.92
N ALA A 84 6.61 -22.78 -9.71
CA ALA A 84 6.85 -24.17 -10.12
C ALA A 84 7.04 -24.27 -11.65
N SER A 85 6.23 -23.55 -12.43
CA SER A 85 6.34 -23.45 -13.89
C SER A 85 7.70 -22.88 -14.31
N PHE A 86 8.14 -21.79 -13.66
CA PHE A 86 9.45 -21.18 -13.92
C PHE A 86 10.61 -22.12 -13.60
N ILE A 87 10.58 -22.81 -12.45
CA ILE A 87 11.61 -23.80 -12.08
C ILE A 87 11.67 -24.92 -13.12
N ALA A 88 10.52 -25.47 -13.53
CA ALA A 88 10.46 -26.51 -14.55
C ALA A 88 11.05 -26.04 -15.89
N HIS A 89 10.85 -24.78 -16.26
CA HIS A 89 11.39 -24.20 -17.49
C HIS A 89 12.92 -24.07 -17.48
N ILE A 90 13.51 -23.60 -16.37
CA ILE A 90 14.96 -23.35 -16.28
C ILE A 90 15.78 -24.59 -15.96
N THR A 91 15.15 -25.67 -15.51
CA THR A 91 15.81 -26.95 -15.17
C THR A 91 15.76 -27.95 -16.34
N ARG A 92 15.25 -27.54 -17.52
CA ARG A 92 15.20 -28.37 -18.73
C ARG A 92 16.53 -28.44 -19.46
#